data_AF-A0A938LWS0-F1
#
_entry.id   AF-A0A938LWS0-F1
#
_cell.length_a   1.000
_cell.length_b   1.000
_cell.length_c   1.000
_cell.angle_alpha   90.00
_cell.angle_beta   90.00
_cell.angle_gamma   90.00
#
_symmetry.space_group_name_H-M   'P 1'
#
loop_
_entity.id
_entity.type
_entity.pdbx_description
1 polymer ?
#
loop_
_entity_poly.entity_id
_entity_poly.type
_entity_poly.pdbx_seq_one_letter_code
_entity_poly.pdbx_strand_id
1 'polypeptide(L)'
;MSEKRENVDSILFEALRLPQAADRVAYLEAACGTGTALRAEVDSLLRAYEGPAGILKPPEGLLEEPADPVTEGPGTVIGRYKLLEKIGEGGMAVVYMAEQTEPIRRKVAL
;
A
#
# COMPACT_ATOMS: atom_id res chain seq x y z
N MET A 1 2.24 2.82 29.31
CA MET A 1 3.13 3.44 28.30
C MET A 1 2.50 3.27 26.92
N SER A 2 1.53 4.10 26.52
CA SER A 2 0.90 3.99 25.18
C SER A 2 0.39 5.29 24.55
N GLU A 3 0.28 6.40 25.29
CA GLU A 3 -0.36 7.65 24.81
C GLU A 3 0.38 8.45 23.71
N LYS A 4 1.57 8.01 23.26
CA LYS A 4 2.41 8.81 22.36
C LYS A 4 2.36 8.41 20.88
N ARG A 5 1.97 7.16 20.57
CA ARG A 5 1.86 6.68 19.18
C ARG A 5 0.54 7.09 18.51
N GLU A 6 -0.54 7.21 19.30
CA GLU A 6 -1.87 7.57 18.79
C GLU A 6 -1.91 8.94 18.07
N ASN A 7 -0.97 9.83 18.37
CA ASN A 7 -0.89 11.16 17.74
C ASN A 7 -0.16 11.14 16.37
N VAL A 8 0.83 10.26 16.17
CA VAL A 8 1.64 10.26 14.93
C VAL A 8 0.78 9.84 13.74
N ASP A 9 0.10 8.70 13.87
CA ASP A 9 -0.77 8.16 12.81
C ASP A 9 -1.92 9.13 12.51
N SER A 10 -2.56 9.68 13.54
CA SER A 10 -3.68 10.62 13.38
C SER A 10 -3.26 11.89 12.62
N ILE A 11 -2.13 12.49 13.00
CA ILE A 11 -1.59 13.69 12.33
C ILE A 11 -1.18 13.37 10.89
N LEU A 12 -0.57 12.21 10.64
CA LEU A 12 -0.20 11.78 9.29
C LEU A 12 -1.44 11.61 8.39
N PHE A 13 -2.49 10.93 8.88
CA PHE A 13 -3.71 10.70 8.10
C PHE A 13 -4.43 12.00 7.74
N GLU A 14 -4.51 12.95 8.66
CA GLU A 14 -5.10 14.26 8.38
C GLU A 14 -4.21 15.08 7.42
N ALA A 15 -2.88 15.00 7.54
CA ALA A 15 -1.97 15.61 6.58
C ALA A 15 -2.15 15.03 5.17
N LEU A 16 -2.32 13.71 5.03
CA LEU A 16 -2.55 13.04 3.73
C LEU A 16 -3.88 13.46 3.06
N ARG A 17 -4.86 13.97 3.82
CA ARG A 17 -6.12 14.51 3.25
C ARG A 17 -5.91 15.86 2.54
N LEU A 18 -4.81 16.55 2.83
CA LEU A 18 -4.50 17.85 2.25
C LEU A 18 -3.67 17.65 0.96
N PRO A 19 -4.24 17.99 -0.22
CA PRO A 19 -3.58 17.73 -1.50
C PRO A 19 -2.35 18.62 -1.73
N GLN A 20 -2.33 19.84 -1.17
CA GLN A 20 -1.20 20.76 -1.33
C GLN A 20 -0.13 20.57 -0.27
N ALA A 21 1.13 20.57 -0.70
CA ALA A 21 2.28 20.46 0.21
C ALA A 21 2.37 21.62 1.21
N ALA A 22 1.97 22.83 0.80
CA ALA A 22 1.96 24.01 1.68
C ALA A 22 0.97 23.86 2.85
N ASP A 23 -0.24 23.34 2.58
CA ASP A 23 -1.25 23.09 3.61
C ASP A 23 -0.80 22.02 4.59
N ARG A 24 -0.12 20.97 4.12
CA ARG A 24 0.47 19.93 4.98
C ARG A 24 1.51 20.50 5.92
N VAL A 25 2.41 21.35 5.43
CA VAL A 25 3.45 21.97 6.28
C VAL A 25 2.82 22.84 7.37
N ALA A 26 1.82 23.68 7.01
CA ALA A 26 1.11 24.52 7.98
C ALA A 26 0.34 23.68 9.02
N TYR A 27 -0.29 22.59 8.59
CA TYR A 27 -0.98 21.66 9.48
C TYR A 27 -0.02 20.96 10.44
N LEU A 28 1.13 20.45 9.95
CA LEU A 28 2.14 19.81 10.79
C LEU A 28 2.75 20.79 11.80
N GLU A 29 2.90 22.06 11.45
CA GLU A 29 3.33 23.10 12.39
C GLU A 29 2.33 23.35 13.50
N ALA A 30 1.04 23.42 13.16
CA ALA A 30 -0.03 23.57 14.14
C ALA A 30 -0.21 22.32 15.03
N ALA A 31 -0.12 21.13 14.43
CA ALA A 31 -0.41 19.86 15.09
C ALA A 31 0.77 19.32 15.92
N CYS A 32 2.02 19.52 15.46
CA CYS A 32 3.20 19.05 16.20
C CYS A 32 3.66 19.99 17.32
N GLY A 33 3.21 21.25 17.34
CA GLY A 33 3.54 22.22 18.39
C GLY A 33 5.05 22.33 18.68
N THR A 34 5.44 22.34 19.96
CA THR A 34 6.87 22.33 20.39
C THR A 34 7.56 20.97 20.24
N GLY A 35 6.86 19.95 19.73
CA GLY A 35 7.36 18.60 19.56
C GLY A 35 8.18 18.43 18.29
N THR A 36 9.42 18.93 18.29
CA THR A 36 10.34 18.80 17.15
C THR A 36 10.61 17.35 16.74
N ALA A 37 10.69 16.44 17.72
CA ALA A 37 10.84 15.01 17.47
C ALA A 37 9.60 14.39 16.79
N LEU A 38 8.39 14.82 17.18
CA LEU A 38 7.14 14.35 16.59
C LEU A 38 7.01 14.82 15.14
N ARG A 39 7.38 16.08 14.86
CA ARG A 39 7.40 16.63 13.51
C ARG A 39 8.37 15.86 12.60
N ALA A 40 9.57 15.54 13.10
CA ALA A 40 10.55 14.79 12.33
C ALA A 40 10.06 13.37 11.99
N GLU A 41 9.37 12.71 12.93
CA GLU A 41 8.81 11.38 12.71
C GLU A 41 7.68 11.39 11.66
N VAL A 42 6.74 12.34 11.77
CA VAL A 42 5.65 12.48 10.80
C VAL A 42 6.17 12.89 9.42
N ASP A 43 7.16 13.78 9.33
CA ASP A 43 7.78 14.19 8.06
C ASP A 43 8.47 13.00 7.36
N SER A 44 9.17 12.16 8.13
CA SER A 44 9.77 10.93 7.61
C SER A 44 8.73 9.97 7.05
N LEU A 45 7.60 9.80 7.73
CA LEU A 45 6.50 8.95 7.26
C LEU A 45 5.79 9.54 6.04
N LEU A 46 5.58 10.86 6.02
CA LEU A 46 4.98 11.57 4.88
C LEU A 46 5.85 11.41 3.63
N ARG A 47 7.17 11.57 3.74
CA ARG A 47 8.11 11.31 2.64
C ARG A 47 8.10 9.87 2.16
N ALA A 48 7.90 8.90 3.06
CA ALA A 48 7.76 7.50 2.68
C ALA A 48 6.47 7.24 1.88
N TYR A 49 5.40 7.99 2.18
CA TYR A 49 4.13 7.95 1.44
C TYR A 49 4.17 8.70 0.10
N GLU A 50 4.83 9.86 0.05
CA GLU A 50 4.94 10.69 -1.16
C GLU A 50 6.11 10.28 -2.07
N GLY A 51 7.05 9.51 -1.55
CA GLY A 51 8.12 8.92 -2.32
C GLY A 51 7.57 7.94 -3.36
N PRO A 52 8.32 7.68 -4.46
CA PRO A 52 7.96 6.61 -5.37
C PRO A 52 7.81 5.32 -4.55
N ALA A 53 6.74 4.57 -4.79
CA ALA A 53 6.33 3.35 -4.07
C ALA A 53 7.34 2.18 -4.19
N GLY A 54 8.61 2.42 -3.86
CA GLY A 54 9.76 1.55 -4.05
C GLY A 54 10.67 1.47 -2.82
N ILE A 55 10.19 1.87 -1.64
CA ILE A 55 10.91 1.67 -0.36
C ILE A 55 10.69 0.24 0.19
N LEU A 56 9.87 -0.59 -0.46
CA LEU A 56 10.05 -2.03 -0.40
C LEU A 56 11.19 -2.40 -1.36
N LYS A 57 12.43 -2.08 -0.98
CA LYS A 57 13.60 -2.67 -1.62
C LYS A 57 13.54 -4.16 -1.27
N PRO A 58 13.23 -5.08 -2.20
CA PRO A 58 13.36 -6.50 -1.91
C PRO A 58 14.83 -6.75 -1.51
N PRO A 59 15.11 -7.72 -0.62
CA PRO A 59 16.49 -8.06 -0.26
C PRO A 59 17.30 -8.26 -1.54
N GLU A 60 18.44 -7.60 -1.62
CA GLU A 60 19.34 -7.65 -2.78
C GLU A 60 19.65 -9.12 -3.09
N GLY A 61 19.10 -9.61 -4.20
CA GLY A 61 19.34 -10.96 -4.70
C GLY A 61 18.11 -11.81 -5.06
N LEU A 62 16.87 -11.30 -5.03
CA LEU A 62 15.71 -12.19 -5.26
C LEU A 62 14.72 -11.90 -6.39
N LEU A 63 14.79 -10.82 -7.18
CA LEU A 63 13.85 -10.66 -8.30
C LEU A 63 14.49 -10.01 -9.52
N GLU A 64 14.53 -10.79 -10.60
CA GLU A 64 14.67 -10.34 -11.98
C GLU A 64 13.51 -9.37 -12.33
N GLU A 65 13.74 -8.59 -13.38
CA GLU A 65 13.13 -7.29 -13.68
C GLU A 65 11.63 -7.31 -14.10
N PRO A 66 11.13 -6.17 -14.62
CA PRO A 66 9.94 -5.50 -14.14
C PRO A 66 8.66 -6.25 -14.56
N ALA A 67 7.82 -6.61 -13.60
CA ALA A 67 6.44 -6.88 -13.97
C ALA A 67 5.82 -5.54 -14.35
N ASP A 68 5.50 -5.37 -15.63
CA ASP A 68 4.43 -4.48 -16.11
C ASP A 68 3.29 -4.45 -15.08
N PRO A 69 2.50 -3.37 -14.95
CA PRO A 69 1.28 -3.42 -14.15
C PRO A 69 0.42 -4.55 -14.71
N VAL A 70 0.51 -5.73 -14.09
CA VAL A 70 -0.22 -6.93 -14.47
C VAL A 70 -1.66 -6.49 -14.30
N THR A 71 -2.29 -6.20 -15.43
CA THR A 71 -3.70 -5.90 -15.45
C THR A 71 -4.33 -7.25 -15.19
N GLU A 72 -4.46 -7.60 -13.91
CA GLU A 72 -4.96 -8.89 -13.45
C GLU A 72 -6.33 -9.10 -14.05
N GLY A 73 -6.37 -9.93 -15.08
CA GLY A 73 -7.51 -10.13 -15.94
C GLY A 73 -7.67 -11.60 -16.32
N PRO A 74 -8.83 -11.99 -16.85
CA PRO A 74 -9.10 -13.36 -17.27
C PRO A 74 -8.02 -13.85 -18.25
N GLY A 75 -7.36 -14.95 -17.89
CA GLY A 75 -6.21 -15.53 -18.61
C GLY A 75 -4.85 -15.35 -17.92
N THR A 76 -4.76 -14.46 -16.93
CA THR A 76 -3.52 -14.21 -16.16
C THR A 76 -3.17 -15.39 -15.27
N VAL A 77 -1.90 -15.80 -15.22
CA VAL A 77 -1.41 -16.88 -14.36
C VAL A 77 -0.63 -16.31 -13.18
N ILE A 78 -1.14 -16.54 -11.98
CA ILE A 78 -0.52 -16.15 -10.71
C ILE A 78 -0.01 -17.43 -10.03
N GLY A 79 1.28 -17.72 -10.21
CA GLY A 79 1.90 -18.95 -9.74
C GLY A 79 1.26 -20.20 -10.33
N ARG A 80 0.52 -20.96 -9.51
CA ARG A 80 -0.21 -22.20 -9.91
C ARG A 80 -1.70 -21.99 -10.21
N TYR A 81 -2.15 -20.74 -10.22
CA TYR A 81 -3.55 -20.37 -10.38
C TYR A 81 -3.72 -19.58 -11.67
N LYS A 82 -4.61 -20.03 -12.53
CA LYS A 82 -5.00 -19.31 -13.75
C LYS A 82 -6.31 -18.58 -13.52
N LEU A 83 -6.28 -17.26 -13.52
CA LEU A 83 -7.48 -16.42 -13.44
C LEU A 83 -8.38 -16.71 -14.65
N LEU A 84 -9.64 -17.04 -14.40
CA LEU A 84 -10.63 -17.40 -15.42
C LEU A 84 -11.58 -16.23 -15.69
N GLU A 85 -12.25 -15.71 -14.65
CA GLU A 85 -13.23 -14.63 -14.76
C GLU A 85 -13.38 -13.90 -13.42
N LYS A 86 -13.80 -12.64 -13.45
CA LYS A 86 -14.10 -11.86 -12.25
C LYS A 86 -15.45 -12.28 -11.68
N ILE A 87 -15.48 -12.69 -10.41
CA ILE A 87 -16.69 -13.17 -9.74
C ILE A 87 -17.24 -12.20 -8.69
N GLY A 88 -16.48 -11.17 -8.31
CA GLY A 88 -16.96 -10.15 -7.40
C GLY A 88 -16.05 -8.93 -7.33
N GLU A 89 -16.61 -7.80 -6.92
CA GLU A 89 -15.88 -6.61 -6.53
C GLU A 89 -16.56 -5.96 -5.34
N GLY A 90 -15.79 -5.45 -4.38
CA GLY A 90 -16.33 -4.80 -3.21
C GLY A 90 -15.28 -4.10 -2.38
N GLY A 91 -15.61 -2.90 -1.89
CA GLY A 91 -14.70 -2.08 -1.08
C GLY A 91 -13.47 -1.64 -1.86
N MET A 92 -12.35 -2.33 -1.64
CA MET A 92 -11.04 -2.09 -2.27
C MET A 92 -10.45 -3.33 -2.96
N ALA A 93 -11.25 -4.39 -3.14
CA ALA A 93 -10.76 -5.68 -3.67
C ALA A 93 -11.62 -6.20 -4.84
N VAL A 94 -10.97 -6.98 -5.69
CA VAL A 94 -11.59 -7.73 -6.79
C VAL A 94 -11.36 -9.21 -6.54
N VAL A 95 -12.43 -10.01 -6.66
CA VAL A 95 -12.39 -11.46 -6.51
C VAL A 95 -12.52 -12.11 -7.88
N TYR A 96 -11.61 -13.02 -8.19
CA TYR A 96 -11.58 -13.78 -9.42
C TYR A 96 -11.82 -15.26 -9.17
N MET A 97 -12.52 -15.92 -10.09
CA MET A 97 -12.44 -17.36 -10.24
C MET A 97 -11.09 -17.69 -10.85
N ALA A 98 -10.35 -18.61 -10.25
CA ALA A 98 -9.11 -19.12 -10.79
C ALA A 98 -9.11 -20.66 -10.82
N GLU A 99 -8.42 -21.24 -11.79
CA GLU A 99 -8.15 -22.67 -11.85
C GLU A 99 -6.78 -22.96 -11.23
N GLN A 100 -6.75 -23.70 -10.14
CA GLN A 100 -5.54 -24.32 -9.64
C GLN A 100 -5.20 -25.50 -10.54
N THR A 101 -3.99 -25.56 -11.11
CA THR A 101 -3.59 -26.67 -11.98
C THR A 101 -2.89 -27.80 -11.24
N GLU A 102 -2.16 -27.51 -10.14
CA GLU A 102 -1.37 -28.48 -9.36
C GLU A 102 -1.40 -28.19 -7.84
N PRO A 103 -1.30 -29.23 -6.97
CA PRO A 103 -1.24 -30.67 -7.28
C PRO A 103 -2.60 -31.30 -7.63
N ILE A 104 -3.68 -30.54 -7.55
CA ILE A 104 -5.05 -30.98 -7.86
C ILE A 104 -5.71 -29.89 -8.72
N ARG A 105 -6.38 -30.31 -9.80
CA ARG A 105 -7.15 -29.41 -10.67
C ARG A 105 -8.48 -29.03 -10.03
N ARG A 106 -8.65 -27.77 -9.63
CA ARG A 106 -9.90 -27.27 -9.07
C ARG A 106 -10.09 -25.78 -9.30
N LYS A 107 -11.34 -25.34 -9.32
CA LYS A 107 -11.70 -23.92 -9.36
C LYS A 107 -11.74 -23.34 -7.94
N VAL A 108 -11.14 -22.18 -7.75
CA VAL A 108 -11.02 -21.47 -6.47
C VAL A 108 -11.34 -19.99 -6.65
N ALA A 109 -11.76 -19.32 -5.58
CA ALA A 109 -11.86 -17.86 -5.55
C ALA A 109 -10.54 -17.28 -5.05
N LEU A 110 -10.01 -16.27 -5.75
CA LEU A 110 -8.79 -15.53 -5.47
C LEU A 110 -9.13 -14.06 -5.25
#